data_AF-A0A7C1LF40-F1
#
_entry.id   AF-A0A7C1LF40-F1
#
_cell.length_a   1.000
_cell.length_b   1.000
_cell.length_c   1.000
_cell.angle_alpha   90.00
_cell.angle_beta   90.00
_cell.angle_gamma   90.00
#
_symmetry.space_group_name_H-M   'P 1'
#
loop_
_entity.id
_entity.type
_entity.pdbx_description
1 polymer ?
#
loop_
_entity_poly.entity_id
_entity_poly.type
_entity_poly.pdbx_seq_one_letter_code
_entity_poly.pdbx_strand_id
1 'polypeptide(L)'
;MKFKPLDKIKTLEEAEFEILSAEQKLKNLPQRVIKEVLLLTGLAIIFPFLPGRRGRRPMIENWDYQDALIFVVIIFVITFLLFHSWRKNKINKRLRELKLKKHLLDKQKFK
;
A
#
# COMPACT_ATOMS: atom_id res chain seq x y z
N MET A 1 -28.73 -11.90 27.39
CA MET A 1 -28.92 -10.53 26.86
C MET A 1 -29.47 -10.62 25.43
N LYS A 2 -30.73 -10.23 25.19
CA LYS A 2 -31.29 -10.10 23.84
C LYS A 2 -30.89 -8.72 23.30
N PHE A 3 -29.98 -8.68 22.32
CA PHE A 3 -29.62 -7.43 21.64
C PHE A 3 -30.86 -6.85 20.94
N LYS A 4 -31.11 -5.55 21.13
CA LYS A 4 -32.22 -4.84 20.48
C LYS A 4 -32.01 -4.85 18.95
N PRO A 5 -33.08 -4.89 18.16
CA PRO A 5 -32.98 -4.96 16.70
C PRO A 5 -32.25 -3.75 16.08
N LEU A 6 -32.31 -2.57 16.72
CA LEU A 6 -31.61 -1.37 16.28
C LEU A 6 -30.07 -1.49 16.36
N ASP A 7 -29.56 -2.13 17.41
CA ASP A 7 -28.11 -2.28 17.62
C ASP A 7 -27.49 -3.21 16.58
N LYS A 8 -28.24 -4.25 16.16
CA LYS A 8 -27.83 -5.17 15.08
C LYS A 8 -27.76 -4.47 13.73
N ILE A 9 -28.68 -3.55 13.42
CA ILE A 9 -28.71 -2.83 12.14
C ILE A 9 -27.50 -1.88 12.04
N LYS A 10 -27.19 -1.13 13.10
CA LYS A 10 -25.99 -0.27 13.13
C LYS A 10 -24.70 -1.07 12.92
N THR A 11 -24.57 -2.23 13.56
CA THR A 11 -23.37 -3.07 13.39
C THR A 11 -23.23 -3.65 11.97
N LEU A 12 -24.33 -3.83 11.24
CA LEU A 12 -24.31 -4.27 9.86
C LEU A 12 -23.89 -3.13 8.91
N GLU A 13 -24.43 -1.93 9.11
CA GLU A 13 -24.03 -0.74 8.34
C GLU A 13 -22.55 -0.39 8.56
N GLU A 14 -22.06 -0.49 9.80
CA GLU A 14 -20.64 -0.30 10.13
C GLU A 14 -19.76 -1.35 9.43
N ALA A 15 -20.16 -2.61 9.43
CA ALA A 15 -19.43 -3.68 8.73
C ALA A 15 -19.41 -3.48 7.21
N GLU A 16 -20.52 -3.01 6.62
CA GLU A 16 -20.59 -2.67 5.20
C GLU A 16 -19.67 -1.50 4.85
N PHE A 17 -19.68 -0.44 5.67
CA PHE A 17 -18.80 0.70 5.49
C PHE A 17 -17.32 0.31 5.59
N GLU A 18 -16.95 -0.54 6.55
CA GLU A 18 -15.58 -1.06 6.66
C GLU A 18 -15.16 -1.87 5.43
N ILE A 19 -16.04 -2.72 4.90
CA ILE A 19 -15.79 -3.49 3.67
C ILE A 19 -15.58 -2.55 2.49
N LEU A 20 -16.45 -1.56 2.30
CA LEU A 20 -16.38 -0.58 1.21
C LEU A 20 -15.08 0.25 1.29
N SER A 21 -14.70 0.65 2.50
CA SER A 21 -13.44 1.36 2.74
C SER A 21 -12.21 0.49 2.43
N ALA A 22 -12.26 -0.81 2.73
CA ALA A 22 -11.19 -1.76 2.45
C ALA A 22 -11.07 -2.04 0.95
N GLU A 23 -12.20 -2.17 0.25
CA GLU A 23 -12.24 -2.33 -1.22
C GLU A 23 -11.72 -1.07 -1.93
N GLN A 24 -12.11 0.13 -1.48
CA GLN A 24 -11.54 1.38 -2.00
C GLN A 24 -10.02 1.49 -1.75
N LYS A 25 -9.55 1.12 -0.56
CA LYS A 25 -8.11 1.08 -0.25
C LYS A 25 -7.35 0.12 -1.17
N LEU A 26 -7.97 -1.01 -1.51
CA LEU A 26 -7.38 -2.02 -2.41
C LEU A 26 -7.38 -1.53 -3.87
N LYS A 27 -8.43 -0.83 -4.30
CA LYS A 27 -8.53 -0.21 -5.63
C LYS A 27 -7.53 0.94 -5.83
N ASN A 28 -7.29 1.73 -4.79
CA ASN A 28 -6.37 2.88 -4.85
C ASN A 28 -4.90 2.51 -4.61
N LEU A 29 -4.64 1.27 -4.16
CA LEU A 29 -3.30 0.75 -3.91
C LEU A 29 -2.36 0.82 -5.13
N PRO A 30 -2.75 0.38 -6.35
CA PRO A 30 -1.90 0.51 -7.53
C PRO A 30 -1.61 1.97 -7.90
N GLN A 31 -2.59 2.87 -7.78
CA GLN A 31 -2.36 4.30 -8.09
C GLN A 31 -1.40 4.97 -7.10
N ARG A 32 -1.49 4.62 -5.82
CA ARG A 32 -0.56 5.13 -4.80
C ARG A 32 0.85 4.61 -5.02
N VAL A 33 0.99 3.34 -5.38
CA VAL A 33 2.25 2.71 -5.78
C VAL A 33 2.88 3.43 -6.96
N ILE A 34 2.11 3.69 -8.03
CA ILE A 34 2.61 4.41 -9.21
C ILE A 34 3.13 5.80 -8.83
N LYS A 35 2.43 6.53 -7.95
CA LYS A 35 2.86 7.85 -7.47
C LYS A 35 4.15 7.78 -6.63
N GLU A 36 4.25 6.81 -5.71
CA GLU A 36 5.43 6.61 -4.86
C GLU A 36 6.66 6.25 -5.72
N VAL A 37 6.49 5.37 -6.71
CA VAL A 37 7.55 5.03 -7.67
C VAL A 37 7.96 6.25 -8.50
N LEU A 38 7.02 6.98 -9.10
CA LEU A 38 7.32 8.19 -9.89
C LEU A 38 8.09 9.24 -9.09
N LEU A 39 7.72 9.45 -7.81
CA LEU A 39 8.39 10.41 -6.93
C LEU A 39 9.85 9.99 -6.67
N LEU A 40 10.08 8.71 -6.38
CA LEU A 40 11.42 8.15 -6.15
C LEU A 40 12.28 8.18 -7.41
N THR A 41 11.73 7.80 -8.56
CA THR A 41 12.45 7.85 -9.84
C THR A 41 12.79 9.30 -10.20
N GLY A 42 11.86 10.25 -9.97
CA GLY A 42 12.12 11.66 -10.17
C GLY A 42 13.26 12.20 -9.31
N LEU A 43 13.27 11.86 -8.01
CA LEU A 43 14.37 12.24 -7.11
C LEU A 43 15.71 11.60 -7.52
N ALA A 44 15.69 10.32 -7.92
CA ALA A 44 16.88 9.59 -8.35
C ALA A 44 17.48 10.17 -9.66
N ILE A 45 16.65 10.75 -10.54
CA ILE A 45 17.14 11.45 -11.73
C ILE A 45 17.70 12.82 -11.36
N ILE A 46 17.10 13.57 -10.43
CA ILE A 46 17.53 14.95 -10.13
C ILE A 46 18.81 14.97 -9.28
N PHE A 47 18.93 14.08 -8.31
CA PHE A 47 20.01 14.08 -7.32
C PHE A 47 21.43 13.98 -7.92
N PRO A 48 21.70 13.14 -8.94
CA PRO A 48 23.02 13.03 -9.58
C PRO A 48 23.47 14.29 -10.33
N PHE A 49 22.54 15.14 -10.77
CA PHE A 49 22.84 16.38 -11.51
C PHE A 49 22.94 17.60 -10.58
N LEU A 50 22.65 17.47 -9.29
CA LEU A 50 22.88 18.55 -8.34
C LEU A 50 24.40 18.78 -8.21
N PRO A 51 24.90 20.01 -8.48
CA PRO A 51 26.31 20.29 -8.34
C PRO A 51 26.73 20.13 -6.88
N GLY A 52 27.71 19.25 -6.65
CA GLY A 52 28.38 19.18 -5.36
C GLY A 52 29.09 20.50 -5.02
N ARG A 53 29.63 20.63 -3.79
CA ARG A 53 30.43 21.79 -3.36
C ARG A 53 31.37 22.25 -4.50
N ARG A 54 31.37 23.58 -4.76
CA ARG A 54 32.00 24.27 -5.90
C ARG A 54 33.24 23.53 -6.47
N GLY A 55 33.19 23.20 -7.77
CA GLY A 55 34.33 22.70 -8.55
C GLY A 55 34.42 21.17 -8.70
N ARG A 56 33.55 20.39 -8.05
CA ARG A 56 33.52 18.93 -8.23
C ARG A 56 32.74 18.53 -9.49
N ARG A 57 33.27 17.54 -10.23
CA ARG A 57 32.57 16.88 -11.33
C ARG A 57 31.24 16.28 -10.83
N PRO A 58 30.18 16.27 -11.66
CA PRO A 58 28.89 15.70 -11.28
C PRO A 58 29.04 14.22 -10.89
N MET A 59 28.28 13.76 -9.90
CA MET A 59 28.44 12.41 -9.33
C MET A 59 28.22 11.29 -10.36
N ILE A 60 27.47 11.56 -11.43
CA ILE A 60 27.17 10.61 -12.51
C ILE A 60 28.39 10.19 -13.34
N GLU A 61 29.46 10.98 -13.35
CA GLU A 61 30.68 10.69 -14.12
C GLU A 61 31.58 9.64 -13.44
N ASN A 62 31.30 9.28 -12.18
CA ASN A 62 32.04 8.24 -11.48
C ASN A 62 31.42 6.88 -11.76
N TRP A 63 32.19 5.95 -12.35
CA TRP A 63 31.75 4.57 -12.59
C TRP A 63 31.26 3.87 -11.31
N ASP A 64 31.99 4.05 -10.19
CA ASP A 64 31.61 3.51 -8.88
C ASP A 64 30.23 3.98 -8.40
N TYR A 65 29.81 5.19 -8.80
CA TYR A 65 28.50 5.72 -8.44
C TYR A 65 27.38 5.04 -9.22
N GLN A 66 27.61 4.69 -10.50
CA GLN A 66 26.61 4.01 -11.32
C GLN A 66 26.36 2.58 -10.82
N ASP A 67 27.42 1.86 -10.48
CA ASP A 67 27.31 0.50 -9.93
C ASP A 67 26.60 0.50 -8.57
N ALA A 68 26.95 1.44 -7.68
CA ALA A 68 26.27 1.62 -6.40
C ALA A 68 24.78 1.97 -6.58
N LEU A 69 24.45 2.84 -7.54
CA LEU A 69 23.07 3.22 -7.84
C LEU A 69 22.26 2.02 -8.32
N ILE A 70 22.80 1.22 -9.25
CA ILE A 70 22.14 0.02 -9.78
C ILE A 70 21.87 -0.98 -8.65
N PHE A 71 22.85 -1.23 -7.78
CA PHE A 71 22.71 -2.14 -6.66
C PHE A 71 21.58 -1.70 -5.70
N VAL A 72 21.54 -0.42 -5.35
CA VAL A 72 20.48 0.14 -4.49
C VAL A 72 19.11 0.04 -5.15
N VAL A 73 19.01 0.35 -6.45
CA VAL A 73 17.75 0.23 -7.21
C VAL A 73 17.24 -1.21 -7.22
N ILE A 74 18.12 -2.19 -7.42
CA ILE A 74 17.73 -3.61 -7.41
C ILE A 74 17.18 -4.02 -6.04
N ILE A 75 17.89 -3.70 -4.95
CA ILE A 75 17.42 -4.01 -3.59
C ILE A 75 16.09 -3.33 -3.31
N PHE A 76 15.95 -2.07 -3.74
CA PHE A 76 14.71 -1.32 -3.57
C PHE A 76 13.55 -1.99 -4.31
N VAL A 77 13.72 -2.38 -5.57
CA VAL A 77 12.69 -3.07 -6.36
C VAL A 77 12.27 -4.39 -5.70
N ILE A 78 13.22 -5.19 -5.23
CA ILE A 78 12.91 -6.46 -4.55
C ILE A 78 12.12 -6.20 -3.27
N THR A 79 12.59 -5.27 -2.43
CA THR A 79 11.93 -4.91 -1.16
C THR A 79 10.52 -4.38 -1.42
N PHE A 80 10.37 -3.56 -2.46
CA PHE A 80 9.10 -2.99 -2.88
C PHE A 80 8.09 -4.07 -3.29
N LEU A 81 8.50 -5.03 -4.12
CA LEU A 81 7.66 -6.15 -4.55
C LEU A 81 7.19 -7.00 -3.36
N LEU A 82 8.09 -7.31 -2.43
CA LEU A 82 7.77 -8.06 -1.22
C LEU A 82 6.77 -7.31 -0.33
N PHE A 83 7.02 -6.02 -0.08
CA PHE A 83 6.13 -5.19 0.73
C PHE A 83 4.74 -5.05 0.09
N HIS A 84 4.68 -4.88 -1.23
CA HIS A 84 3.43 -4.79 -1.98
C HIS A 84 2.63 -6.10 -1.90
N SER A 85 3.29 -7.25 -2.09
CA SER A 85 2.68 -8.57 -1.96
C SER A 85 2.10 -8.78 -0.55
N TRP A 86 2.88 -8.45 0.49
CA TRP A 86 2.43 -8.54 1.88
C TRP A 86 1.23 -7.64 2.17
N ARG A 87 1.26 -6.38 1.72
CA ARG A 87 0.17 -5.42 1.93
C ARG A 87 -1.12 -5.84 1.23
N LYS A 88 -1.03 -6.37 0.00
CA LYS A 88 -2.18 -6.93 -0.73
C LYS A 88 -2.76 -8.13 0.01
N ASN A 89 -1.92 -9.05 0.47
CA ASN A 89 -2.37 -10.23 1.23
C ASN A 89 -3.03 -9.84 2.56
N LYS A 90 -2.49 -8.85 3.27
CA LYS A 90 -3.06 -8.36 4.52
C LYS A 90 -4.47 -7.78 4.33
N ILE A 91 -4.68 -6.98 3.29
CA ILE A 91 -6.00 -6.40 3.01
C ILE A 91 -6.98 -7.48 2.55
N ASN A 92 -6.56 -8.42 1.70
CA ASN A 92 -7.39 -9.55 1.28
C ASN A 92 -7.84 -10.44 2.45
N LYS A 93 -6.94 -10.73 3.41
CA LYS A 93 -7.28 -11.46 4.63
C LYS A 93 -8.34 -10.72 5.44
N ARG A 94 -8.13 -9.42 5.68
CA ARG A 94 -9.09 -8.58 6.42
C ARG A 94 -10.45 -8.51 5.72
N LEU A 95 -10.48 -8.42 4.40
CA LEU A 95 -11.71 -8.45 3.61
C LEU A 95 -12.48 -9.78 3.77
N ARG A 96 -11.77 -10.91 3.76
CA ARG A 96 -12.39 -12.23 3.98
C ARG A 96 -12.98 -12.34 5.38
N GLU A 97 -12.25 -11.88 6.40
CA GLU A 97 -12.73 -11.87 7.79
C GLU A 97 -13.98 -10.99 7.96
N LEU A 98 -14.00 -9.80 7.37
CA LEU A 98 -15.16 -8.90 7.40
C LEU A 98 -16.38 -9.49 6.67
N LYS A 99 -16.17 -10.11 5.49
CA LYS A 99 -17.24 -10.79 4.75
C LYS A 99 -17.81 -11.99 5.53
N LEU A 100 -16.96 -12.76 6.22
CA LEU A 100 -17.38 -13.83 7.13
C LEU A 100 -18.19 -13.31 8.31
N LYS A 101 -17.74 -12.23 8.97
CA LYS A 101 -18.47 -11.60 10.09
C LYS A 101 -19.85 -11.11 9.65
N LYS A 102 -19.96 -10.45 8.50
CA LYS A 102 -21.24 -10.02 7.93
C LYS A 102 -22.17 -11.22 7.71
N HIS A 103 -21.67 -12.28 7.07
CA HIS A 103 -22.48 -13.46 6.79
C HIS A 103 -23.00 -14.16 8.06
N LEU A 104 -22.21 -14.19 9.14
CA LEU A 104 -22.64 -14.74 10.43
C LEU A 104 -23.71 -13.86 11.10
N LEU A 105 -23.58 -12.54 11.02
CA LEU A 105 -24.58 -11.59 11.55
C LEU A 105 -25.91 -11.69 10.77
N ASP A 106 -25.86 -11.84 9.45
CA ASP A 106 -27.06 -12.05 8.63
C ASP A 106 -27.78 -13.34 9.02
N LYS A 107 -27.05 -14.45 9.22
CA LYS A 107 -27.66 -15.71 9.71
C LYS A 107 -28.29 -15.60 11.10
N GLN A 108 -27.78 -14.74 11.97
CA GLN A 108 -28.36 -14.46 13.29
C GLN A 108 -29.56 -13.49 13.25
N LYS A 109 -29.85 -12.87 12.10
CA LYS A 109 -31.03 -12.03 11.89
C LYS A 109 -32.26 -12.86 11.49
N PHE A 110 -32.04 -13.99 10.82
CA PHE A 110 -33.08 -14.91 10.32
C PHE A 110 -33.36 -16.11 11.24
N LYS A 111 -32.85 -16.10 12.47
CA LYS A 111 -33.06 -17.13 13.50
C LYS A 111 -33.67 -16.49 14.74
#